data_AF-A0A183Q0V5-F1
#
_entry.id   AF-A0A183Q0V5-F1
#
_cell.length_a   1.000
_cell.length_b   1.000
_cell.length_c   1.000
_cell.angle_alpha   90.00
_cell.angle_beta   90.00
_cell.angle_gamma   90.00
#
_symmetry.space_group_name_H-M   'P 1'
#
loop_
_entity.id
_entity.type
_entity.pdbx_description
1 polymer ?
#
loop_
_entity_poly.entity_id
_entity_poly.type
_entity_poly.pdbx_seq_one_letter_code
_entity_poly.pdbx_strand_id
1 'polypeptide(L)'
;MDTYLLAFSVNEKYKRKDNNLVRHLDACETMGNATAICSDKTGTLTTNRMTVVQCYFGEKLTQNTDQLPKLKDLNHRIGHRFVHGVAINSSYTSRVIIPDKPGELPQQLGNKTECALLGFVRHLGVNYEDIRERWPQESLVKVFTFNSLRKSMSTVIKNLEPDRPGYTVFTKGASEMVLKK
;
A
#
# COMPACT_ATOMS: atom_id res chain seq x y z
N MET A 1 -48.30 -3.33 21.87
CA MET A 1 -47.41 -3.07 20.72
C MET A 1 -46.21 -2.20 21.09
N ASP A 2 -46.31 -1.37 22.14
CA ASP A 2 -45.29 -0.35 22.46
C ASP A 2 -43.97 -0.90 23.03
N THR A 3 -43.97 -2.06 23.68
CA THR A 3 -42.75 -2.71 24.20
C THR A 3 -41.84 -3.26 23.09
N TYR A 4 -42.41 -3.76 21.99
CA TYR A 4 -41.65 -4.22 20.83
C TYR A 4 -40.94 -3.03 20.15
N LEU A 5 -41.68 -1.95 19.84
CA LEU A 5 -41.12 -0.74 19.23
C LEU A 5 -39.98 -0.10 20.05
N LEU A 6 -40.09 -0.11 21.38
CA LEU A 6 -39.04 0.41 22.25
C LEU A 6 -37.78 -0.47 22.21
N ALA A 7 -37.92 -1.80 22.27
CA ALA A 7 -36.79 -2.73 22.15
C ALA A 7 -36.08 -2.61 20.79
N PHE A 8 -36.85 -2.44 19.70
CA PHE A 8 -36.31 -2.21 18.36
C PHE A 8 -35.55 -0.88 18.24
N SER A 9 -36.06 0.20 18.85
CA SER A 9 -35.42 1.52 18.85
C SER A 9 -34.11 1.55 19.65
N VAL A 10 -34.04 0.79 20.75
CA VAL A 10 -32.81 0.64 21.55
C VAL A 10 -31.77 -0.19 20.78
N ASN A 11 -32.18 -1.27 20.12
CA ASN A 11 -31.30 -2.08 19.27
C ASN A 11 -30.72 -1.30 18.08
N GLU A 12 -31.52 -0.46 17.41
CA GLU A 12 -31.02 0.38 16.30
C GLU A 12 -29.98 1.42 16.80
N LYS A 13 -30.21 2.02 17.98
CA LYS A 13 -29.25 2.92 18.62
C LYS A 13 -27.94 2.24 19.00
N TYR A 14 -27.98 1.01 19.52
CA TYR A 14 -26.77 0.25 19.84
C TYR A 14 -26.02 -0.16 18.57
N LYS A 15 -26.71 -0.67 17.55
CA LYS A 15 -26.08 -1.06 16.28
C LYS A 15 -25.39 0.12 15.57
N ARG A 16 -25.97 1.33 15.63
CA ARG A 16 -25.30 2.55 15.13
C ARG A 16 -24.01 2.91 15.88
N LYS A 17 -23.90 2.60 17.18
CA LYS A 17 -22.65 2.79 17.94
C LYS A 17 -21.56 1.81 17.51
N ASP A 18 -21.95 0.62 17.08
CA ASP A 18 -21.03 -0.44 16.62
C ASP A 18 -20.69 -0.35 15.12
N ASN A 19 -20.92 0.81 14.49
CA ASN A 19 -20.79 1.01 13.04
C ASN A 19 -21.62 0.03 12.18
N ASN A 20 -22.69 -0.54 12.75
CA ASN A 20 -23.60 -1.46 12.09
C ASN A 20 -24.93 -0.77 11.79
N LEU A 21 -25.04 -0.11 10.63
CA LEU A 21 -26.26 0.57 10.24
C LEU A 21 -27.26 -0.40 9.61
N VAL A 22 -28.33 -0.72 10.35
CA VAL A 22 -29.46 -1.47 9.81
C VAL A 22 -30.40 -0.53 9.06
N ARG A 23 -30.62 -0.77 7.77
CA ARG A 23 -31.53 0.04 6.92
C ARG A 23 -32.96 -0.51 6.88
N HIS A 24 -33.12 -1.82 6.98
CA HIS A 24 -34.41 -2.51 7.02
C HIS A 24 -34.48 -3.39 8.28
N LEU A 25 -35.56 -3.27 9.06
CA LEU A 25 -35.65 -3.90 10.37
C LEU A 25 -35.76 -5.44 10.30
N ASP A 26 -36.39 -5.96 9.24
CA ASP A 26 -36.49 -7.39 8.89
C ASP A 26 -35.12 -8.06 8.63
N ALA A 27 -34.09 -7.28 8.26
CA ALA A 27 -32.74 -7.77 8.10
C ALA A 27 -32.15 -8.32 9.42
N CYS A 28 -32.64 -7.86 10.58
CA CYS A 28 -32.21 -8.36 11.88
C CYS A 28 -32.66 -9.81 12.10
N GLU A 29 -33.89 -10.13 11.71
CA GLU A 29 -34.46 -11.47 11.83
C GLU A 29 -33.82 -12.43 10.80
N THR A 30 -33.67 -11.96 9.56
CA THR A 30 -32.98 -12.71 8.50
C THR A 30 -31.55 -13.10 8.89
N MET A 31 -30.77 -12.18 9.46
CA MET A 31 -29.41 -12.46 9.92
C MET A 31 -29.36 -13.44 11.11
N GLY A 32 -30.37 -13.42 11.99
CA GLY A 32 -30.45 -14.34 13.14
C GLY A 32 -30.70 -15.80 12.73
N ASN A 33 -31.37 -16.01 11.60
CA ASN A 33 -31.68 -17.34 11.05
C ASN A 33 -30.75 -17.77 9.91
N ALA A 34 -29.69 -17.01 9.61
CA ALA A 34 -28.78 -17.32 8.52
C ALA A 34 -27.95 -18.59 8.82
N THR A 35 -27.97 -19.56 7.89
CA THR A 35 -27.16 -20.80 7.98
C THR A 35 -25.92 -20.78 7.09
N ALA A 36 -25.81 -19.81 6.18
CA ALA A 36 -24.66 -19.61 5.30
C ALA A 36 -24.39 -18.11 5.11
N ILE A 37 -23.10 -17.73 5.10
CA ILE A 37 -22.65 -16.35 4.84
C ILE A 37 -21.74 -16.37 3.61
N CYS A 38 -22.21 -15.78 2.52
CA CYS A 38 -21.39 -15.56 1.32
C CYS A 38 -20.65 -14.22 1.47
N SER A 39 -19.38 -14.27 1.84
CA SER A 39 -18.54 -13.06 1.98
C SER A 39 -17.62 -12.87 0.78
N ASP A 40 -17.54 -11.63 0.31
CA ASP A 40 -16.50 -11.22 -0.61
C ASP A 40 -15.12 -11.16 0.09
N LYS A 41 -14.04 -11.29 -0.67
CA LYS A 41 -12.68 -11.24 -0.10
C LYS A 41 -12.18 -9.81 0.09
N THR A 42 -12.23 -9.00 -0.96
CA THR A 42 -11.59 -7.68 -1.01
C THR A 42 -12.51 -6.63 -0.39
N GLY A 43 -12.06 -5.98 0.69
CA GLY A 43 -12.85 -4.97 1.39
C GLY A 43 -13.85 -5.51 2.41
N THR A 44 -13.99 -6.84 2.51
CA THR A 44 -14.80 -7.52 3.55
C THR A 44 -13.91 -8.39 4.44
N LEU A 45 -13.32 -9.47 3.92
CA LEU A 45 -12.38 -10.29 4.69
C LEU A 45 -10.99 -9.67 4.82
N THR A 46 -10.59 -8.86 3.83
CA THR A 46 -9.29 -8.18 3.80
C THR A 46 -9.48 -6.67 3.91
N THR A 47 -8.52 -5.99 4.51
CA THR A 47 -8.55 -4.54 4.78
C THR A 47 -8.34 -3.67 3.53
N ASN A 48 -8.45 -4.25 2.31
CA ASN A 48 -8.21 -3.60 1.01
C ASN A 48 -6.92 -2.74 1.00
N ARG A 49 -5.89 -3.26 1.67
CA ARG A 49 -4.60 -2.63 1.86
C ARG A 49 -3.52 -3.63 1.48
N MET A 50 -2.66 -3.23 0.55
CA MET A 50 -1.51 -4.05 0.17
C MET A 50 -0.33 -3.73 1.08
N THR A 51 0.40 -4.76 1.50
CA THR A 51 1.64 -4.63 2.28
C THR A 51 2.70 -5.54 1.70
N VAL A 52 3.96 -5.17 1.88
CA VAL A 52 5.08 -6.05 1.55
C VAL A 52 5.21 -7.08 2.67
N VAL A 53 5.12 -8.37 2.33
CA VAL A 53 5.22 -9.48 3.29
C VAL A 53 6.60 -10.14 3.22
N GLN A 54 7.20 -10.15 2.03
CA GLN A 54 8.46 -10.83 1.73
C GLN A 54 9.32 -9.95 0.83
N CYS A 55 10.64 -10.04 1.00
CA CYS A 55 11.58 -9.40 0.10
C CYS A 55 12.81 -10.27 -0.13
N TYR A 56 13.46 -10.11 -1.28
CA TYR A 56 14.68 -10.81 -1.65
C TYR A 56 15.78 -9.80 -1.96
N PHE A 57 16.77 -9.69 -1.07
CA PHE A 57 17.90 -8.77 -1.22
C PHE A 57 19.21 -9.51 -0.98
N GLY A 58 20.17 -9.36 -1.89
CA GLY A 58 21.53 -9.90 -1.72
C GLY A 58 21.54 -11.38 -1.36
N GLU A 59 20.78 -12.20 -2.09
CA GLU A 59 20.62 -13.65 -1.88
C GLU A 59 19.92 -14.07 -0.58
N LYS A 60 19.33 -13.11 0.15
CA LYS A 60 18.55 -13.38 1.36
C LYS A 60 17.07 -13.15 1.11
N LEU A 61 16.27 -14.20 1.33
CA LEU A 61 14.82 -14.15 1.32
C LEU A 61 14.30 -13.94 2.74
N THR A 62 13.47 -12.92 2.95
CA THR A 62 12.67 -12.79 4.16
C THR A 62 11.27 -13.29 3.91
N GLN A 63 10.75 -14.13 4.82
CA GLN A 63 9.50 -14.85 4.60
C GLN A 63 8.29 -14.24 5.32
N ASN A 64 8.52 -13.38 6.32
CA ASN A 64 7.46 -12.81 7.16
C ASN A 64 7.62 -11.30 7.33
N THR A 65 6.50 -10.62 7.58
CA THR A 65 6.44 -9.17 7.84
C THR A 65 7.30 -8.75 9.04
N ASP A 66 7.38 -9.59 10.08
CA ASP A 66 8.16 -9.30 11.30
C ASP A 66 9.68 -9.42 11.08
N GLN A 67 10.08 -10.12 10.01
CA GLN A 67 11.48 -10.35 9.64
C GLN A 67 11.92 -9.46 8.47
N LEU A 68 11.14 -8.42 8.15
CA LEU A 68 11.55 -7.44 7.15
C LEU A 68 12.83 -6.72 7.61
N PRO A 69 13.81 -6.54 6.70
CA PRO A 69 15.07 -5.91 7.05
C PRO A 69 14.85 -4.43 7.31
N LYS A 70 15.70 -3.83 8.15
CA LYS A 70 15.87 -2.37 8.22
C LYS A 70 16.94 -1.94 7.23
N LEU A 71 17.03 -0.63 6.95
CA LEU A 71 18.05 -0.11 6.03
C LEU A 71 19.49 -0.49 6.46
N LYS A 72 19.73 -0.61 7.78
CA LYS A 72 21.03 -0.98 8.35
C LYS A 72 21.46 -2.41 8.02
N ASP A 73 20.50 -3.30 7.77
CA ASP A 73 20.75 -4.71 7.48
C ASP A 73 21.05 -4.93 5.98
N LEU A 74 20.83 -3.91 5.15
CA LEU A 74 21.05 -3.93 3.71
C LEU A 74 22.41 -3.32 3.38
N ASN A 75 23.02 -3.81 2.29
CA ASN A 75 24.17 -3.13 1.70
C ASN A 75 23.78 -1.69 1.31
N HIS A 76 24.58 -0.71 1.71
CA HIS A 76 24.34 0.72 1.46
C HIS A 76 23.95 1.02 0.01
N ARG A 77 24.64 0.41 -0.97
CA ARG A 77 24.34 0.62 -2.39
C ARG A 77 22.98 0.07 -2.81
N ILE A 78 22.60 -1.09 -2.30
CA ILE A 78 21.31 -1.73 -2.60
C ILE A 78 20.18 -0.93 -1.95
N GLY A 79 20.32 -0.61 -0.65
CA GLY A 79 19.35 0.20 0.07
C GLY A 79 19.15 1.58 -0.57
N HIS A 80 20.24 2.28 -0.89
CA HIS A 80 20.22 3.58 -1.57
C HIS A 80 19.41 3.52 -2.87
N ARG A 81 19.76 2.59 -3.78
CA ARG A 81 19.09 2.46 -5.08
C ARG A 81 17.65 1.98 -4.97
N PHE A 82 17.36 1.08 -4.05
CA PHE A 82 16.03 0.55 -3.84
C PHE A 82 15.07 1.64 -3.35
N VAL A 83 15.47 2.38 -2.32
CA VAL A 83 14.63 3.43 -1.73
C VAL A 83 14.37 4.56 -2.73
N HIS A 84 15.39 5.01 -3.45
CA HIS A 84 15.21 5.99 -4.54
C HIS A 84 14.35 5.42 -5.67
N GLY A 85 14.59 4.18 -6.08
CA GLY A 85 13.82 3.52 -7.12
C GLY A 85 12.34 3.41 -6.79
N VAL A 86 11.99 3.06 -5.55
CA VAL A 86 10.59 3.00 -5.11
C VAL A 86 9.97 4.39 -5.02
N ALA A 87 10.66 5.36 -4.41
CA ALA A 87 10.13 6.71 -4.20
C ALA A 87 9.88 7.46 -5.52
N ILE A 88 10.82 7.35 -6.46
CA ILE A 88 10.83 8.07 -7.75
C ILE A 88 9.99 7.33 -8.80
N ASN A 89 10.12 5.99 -8.91
CA ASN A 89 9.39 5.22 -9.91
C ASN A 89 7.96 4.86 -9.49
N SER A 90 7.39 5.58 -8.52
CA SER A 90 5.98 5.44 -8.11
C SER A 90 5.23 6.72 -8.41
N SER A 91 3.95 6.61 -8.76
CA SER A 91 3.12 7.78 -9.03
C SER A 91 3.16 8.75 -7.83
N TYR A 92 3.25 10.05 -8.09
CA TYR A 92 3.23 11.07 -7.04
C TYR A 92 1.85 11.19 -6.39
N THR A 93 0.80 10.73 -7.08
CA THR A 93 -0.53 10.55 -6.51
C THR A 93 -0.61 9.40 -5.51
N SER A 94 0.32 8.44 -5.57
CA SER A 94 0.40 7.34 -4.62
C SER A 94 1.04 7.82 -3.31
N ARG A 95 0.29 7.76 -2.20
CA ARG A 95 0.72 8.27 -0.89
C ARG A 95 0.19 7.38 0.24
N VAL A 96 0.99 7.27 1.30
CA VAL A 96 0.62 6.59 2.54
C VAL A 96 0.39 7.64 3.63
N ILE A 97 -0.86 7.79 4.06
CA ILE A 97 -1.24 8.72 5.13
C ILE A 97 -1.24 7.94 6.45
N ILE A 98 -0.48 8.44 7.42
CA ILE A 98 -0.48 7.91 8.77
C ILE A 98 -1.61 8.65 9.51
N PRO A 99 -2.56 7.94 10.11
CA PRO A 99 -3.63 8.57 10.87
C PRO A 99 -3.09 9.20 12.16
N ASP A 100 -3.67 10.34 12.56
CA ASP A 100 -3.31 11.04 13.78
C ASP A 100 -3.80 10.29 15.04
N LYS A 101 -4.80 9.43 14.89
CA LYS A 101 -5.41 8.69 15.99
C LYS A 101 -4.71 7.35 16.22
N PRO A 102 -4.28 7.04 17.45
CA PRO A 102 -3.73 5.74 17.78
C PRO A 102 -4.79 4.65 17.57
N GLY A 103 -4.42 3.60 16.83
CA GLY A 103 -5.29 2.45 16.52
C GLY A 103 -5.90 2.44 15.12
N GLU A 104 -5.86 3.56 14.39
CA GLU A 104 -6.25 3.59 12.98
C GLU A 104 -5.13 3.04 12.07
N LEU A 105 -5.51 2.32 11.02
CA LEU A 105 -4.56 1.79 10.05
C LEU A 105 -4.15 2.88 9.03
N PRO A 106 -2.88 2.91 8.60
CA PRO A 106 -2.43 3.75 7.49
C PRO A 106 -3.31 3.67 6.25
N GLN A 107 -3.73 4.83 5.75
CA GLN A 107 -4.54 4.96 4.54
C GLN A 107 -3.65 5.01 3.29
N GLN A 108 -4.04 4.25 2.26
CA GLN A 108 -3.35 4.20 0.98
C GLN A 108 -4.16 4.91 -0.11
N LEU A 109 -3.64 6.04 -0.59
CA LEU A 109 -4.22 6.81 -1.70
C LEU A 109 -3.45 6.50 -2.99
N GLY A 110 -4.16 6.25 -4.09
CA GLY A 110 -3.55 5.88 -5.37
C GLY A 110 -3.40 4.36 -5.55
N ASN A 111 -2.39 3.94 -6.31
CA ASN A 111 -2.19 2.54 -6.64
C ASN A 111 -1.76 1.76 -5.38
N LYS A 112 -2.53 0.73 -5.01
CA LYS A 112 -2.32 -0.04 -3.76
C LYS A 112 -0.95 -0.73 -3.71
N THR A 113 -0.45 -1.24 -4.84
CA THR A 113 0.89 -1.86 -4.92
C THR A 113 2.00 -0.83 -4.72
N GLU A 114 1.85 0.36 -5.31
CA GLU A 114 2.83 1.44 -5.10
C GLU A 114 2.81 1.92 -3.65
N CYS A 115 1.62 2.07 -3.06
CA CYS A 115 1.47 2.43 -1.66
C CYS A 115 2.08 1.38 -0.72
N ALA A 116 2.00 0.10 -1.05
CA ALA A 116 2.66 -0.96 -0.30
C ALA A 116 4.19 -0.79 -0.32
N LEU A 117 4.75 -0.50 -1.49
CA LEU A 117 6.19 -0.25 -1.65
C LEU A 117 6.64 1.03 -0.91
N LEU A 118 5.87 2.11 -0.99
CA LEU A 118 6.14 3.35 -0.23
C LEU A 118 6.06 3.12 1.28
N GLY A 119 5.08 2.33 1.73
CA GLY A 119 4.99 1.89 3.12
C GLY A 119 6.21 1.07 3.55
N PHE A 120 6.75 0.25 2.66
CA PHE A 120 7.98 -0.51 2.91
C PHE A 120 9.23 0.39 3.00
N VAL A 121 9.33 1.44 2.18
CA VAL A 121 10.40 2.44 2.33
C VAL A 121 10.36 3.13 3.69
N ARG A 122 9.16 3.46 4.19
CA ARG A 122 9.02 3.96 5.56
C ARG A 122 9.41 2.94 6.62
N HIS A 123 9.06 1.67 6.42
CA HIS A 123 9.49 0.57 7.31
C HIS A 123 11.03 0.45 7.37
N LEU A 124 11.73 0.68 6.26
CA LEU A 124 13.20 0.73 6.23
C LEU A 124 13.79 1.90 7.04
N GLY A 125 12.96 2.84 7.49
CA GLY A 125 13.36 4.02 8.27
C GLY A 125 13.66 5.25 7.40
N VAL A 126 13.18 5.28 6.16
CA VAL A 126 13.39 6.41 5.24
C VAL A 126 12.08 7.11 4.92
N ASN A 127 12.08 8.43 5.01
CA ASN A 127 10.96 9.24 4.55
C ASN A 127 11.05 9.40 3.02
N TYR A 128 10.10 8.81 2.28
CA TYR A 128 10.13 8.88 0.81
C TYR A 128 9.75 10.28 0.31
N GLU A 129 9.01 11.07 1.10
CA GLU A 129 8.71 12.47 0.80
C GLU A 129 9.98 13.31 0.59
N ASP A 130 10.99 13.19 1.45
CA ASP A 130 12.27 13.91 1.34
C ASP A 130 13.03 13.59 0.04
N ILE A 131 12.80 12.40 -0.52
CA ILE A 131 13.38 11.99 -1.81
C ILE A 131 12.60 12.63 -2.96
N ARG A 132 11.28 12.66 -2.85
CA ARG A 132 10.39 13.30 -3.84
C ARG A 132 10.53 14.82 -3.86
N GLU A 133 10.90 15.45 -2.75
CA GLU A 133 11.24 16.88 -2.71
C GLU A 133 12.54 17.18 -3.46
N ARG A 134 13.54 16.30 -3.31
CA ARG A 134 14.81 16.39 -4.06
C ARG A 134 14.68 16.06 -5.54
N TRP A 135 13.75 15.15 -5.87
CA TRP A 135 13.42 14.75 -7.23
C TRP A 135 11.95 15.07 -7.51
N PRO A 136 11.58 16.34 -7.74
CA PRO A 136 10.19 16.69 -8.03
C PRO A 136 9.79 16.16 -9.41
N GLN A 137 8.48 16.05 -9.67
CA GLN A 137 7.95 15.43 -10.90
C GLN A 137 8.48 16.11 -12.19
N GLU A 138 8.73 17.40 -12.14
CA GLU A 138 9.24 18.24 -13.22
C GLU A 138 10.72 17.95 -13.53
N SER A 139 11.47 17.40 -12.56
CA SER A 139 12.88 17.02 -12.74
C SER A 139 13.05 15.68 -13.47
N LEU A 140 11.97 14.90 -13.61
CA LEU A 140 12.00 13.60 -14.25
C LEU A 140 12.17 13.77 -15.76
N VAL A 141 13.18 13.11 -16.32
CA VAL A 141 13.48 13.20 -17.77
C VAL A 141 12.36 12.56 -18.59
N LYS A 142 11.94 11.38 -18.17
CA LYS A 142 10.89 10.62 -18.85
C LYS A 142 10.25 9.62 -17.90
N VAL A 143 8.93 9.55 -17.96
CA VAL A 143 8.14 8.52 -17.30
C VAL A 143 7.46 7.66 -18.36
N PHE A 144 7.76 6.36 -18.35
CA PHE A 144 7.03 5.34 -19.08
C PHE A 144 6.02 4.72 -18.13
N THR A 145 4.75 5.14 -18.29
CA THR A 145 3.65 4.61 -17.49
C THR A 145 3.46 3.11 -17.70
N PHE A 146 2.75 2.49 -16.77
CA PHE A 146 2.47 1.05 -16.84
C PHE A 146 1.74 0.73 -18.15
N ASN A 147 2.28 -0.26 -18.88
CA ASN A 147 1.69 -0.75 -20.11
C ASN A 147 1.45 -2.25 -19.98
N SER A 148 0.22 -2.71 -20.22
CA SER A 148 -0.19 -4.12 -20.04
C SER A 148 0.56 -5.11 -20.94
N LEU A 149 1.05 -4.68 -22.11
CA LEU A 149 1.89 -5.52 -22.98
C LEU A 149 3.29 -5.69 -22.40
N ARG A 150 3.86 -4.61 -21.84
CA ARG A 150 5.21 -4.64 -21.23
C ARG A 150 5.19 -5.16 -19.79
N LYS A 151 4.04 -5.08 -19.12
CA LYS A 151 3.81 -5.37 -17.69
C LYS A 151 4.84 -4.68 -16.77
N SER A 152 5.26 -3.47 -17.13
CA SER A 152 6.28 -2.70 -16.42
C SER A 152 6.05 -1.20 -16.54
N MET A 153 6.55 -0.46 -15.56
CA MET A 153 6.67 1.00 -15.52
C MET A 153 8.14 1.37 -15.36
N SER A 154 8.58 2.47 -15.97
CA SER A 154 9.96 2.95 -15.81
C SER A 154 10.07 4.46 -15.74
N THR A 155 11.01 4.95 -14.95
CA THR A 155 11.26 6.38 -14.76
C THR A 155 12.74 6.67 -14.94
N VAL A 156 13.04 7.73 -15.68
CA VAL A 156 14.39 8.16 -16.03
C VAL A 156 14.73 9.47 -15.31
N ILE A 157 15.86 9.48 -14.61
CA ILE A 157 16.41 10.65 -13.92
C ILE A 157 17.86 10.91 -14.35
N LYS A 158 18.37 12.12 -14.13
CA LYS A 158 19.79 12.49 -14.38
C LYS A 158 20.52 12.65 -13.07
N ASN A 159 21.75 12.17 -12.94
CA ASN A 159 22.68 12.48 -11.85
C ASN A 159 22.19 12.00 -10.47
N LEU A 160 21.76 10.73 -10.36
CA LEU A 160 21.45 10.12 -9.07
C LEU A 160 22.67 10.13 -8.13
N GLU A 161 23.85 9.82 -8.67
CA GLU A 161 25.11 9.80 -7.93
C GLU A 161 25.88 11.09 -8.25
N PRO A 162 26.23 11.92 -7.25
CA PRO A 162 26.92 13.19 -7.47
C PRO A 162 28.24 13.02 -8.22
N ASP A 163 28.98 11.96 -7.91
CA ASP A 163 30.31 11.68 -8.44
C ASP A 163 30.28 11.05 -9.84
N ARG A 164 29.10 10.70 -10.36
CA ARG A 164 28.95 10.05 -11.67
C ARG A 164 27.78 10.64 -12.45
N PRO A 165 28.01 11.72 -13.23
CA PRO A 165 26.97 12.29 -14.08
C PRO A 165 26.50 11.26 -15.11
N GLY A 166 25.18 11.20 -15.32
CA GLY A 166 24.59 10.21 -16.22
C GLY A 166 23.10 10.02 -15.99
N TYR A 167 22.49 9.11 -16.74
CA TYR A 167 21.08 8.77 -16.60
C TYR A 167 20.92 7.51 -15.75
N THR A 168 19.96 7.53 -14.83
CA THR A 168 19.52 6.33 -14.11
C THR A 168 18.09 6.02 -14.51
N VAL A 169 17.85 4.75 -14.85
CA VAL A 169 16.53 4.23 -15.17
C VAL A 169 16.09 3.30 -14.05
N PHE A 170 14.97 3.63 -13.42
CA PHE A 170 14.31 2.73 -12.49
C PHE A 170 13.17 2.02 -13.20
N THR A 171 13.09 0.71 -13.03
CA THR A 171 12.04 -0.12 -13.62
C THR A 171 11.37 -0.95 -12.54
N LYS A 172 10.05 -1.04 -12.58
CA LYS A 172 9.25 -1.96 -11.76
C LYS A 172 8.24 -2.67 -12.64
N GLY A 173 7.95 -3.93 -12.35
CA GLY A 173 7.08 -4.75 -13.16
C GLY A 173 7.06 -6.19 -12.67
N ALA A 174 6.39 -7.06 -13.43
CA ALA A 174 6.38 -8.49 -13.14
C ALA A 174 7.81 -9.06 -13.21
N SER A 175 8.18 -9.88 -12.23
CA SER A 175 9.54 -10.43 -12.09
C SER A 175 10.01 -11.13 -13.36
N GLU A 176 9.15 -11.93 -13.96
CA GLU A 176 9.42 -12.68 -15.19
C GLU A 176 9.57 -11.77 -16.42
N MET A 177 9.11 -10.52 -16.37
CA MET A 177 9.27 -9.56 -17.47
C MET A 177 10.51 -8.70 -17.30
N VAL A 178 10.85 -8.36 -16.06
CA VAL A 178 12.04 -7.55 -15.74
C VAL A 178 13.31 -8.40 -15.81
N LEU A 179 13.29 -9.64 -15.31
CA LEU A 179 14.45 -10.54 -15.28
C LEU A 179 14.73 -11.29 -16.58
N LYS A 180 13.80 -11.26 -17.55
CA LYS A 180 14.00 -11.86 -18.88
C LYS A 180 15.02 -11.11 -19.74
N LYS A 181 15.42 -9.91 -19.33
CA LYS A 181 16.29 -9.01 -20.09
C LYS A 181 17.74 -9.13 -19.68
#